data_AF-A0A7L5DVB3-F1
#
_entry.id   AF-A0A7L5DVB3-F1
#
_cell.length_a   1.000
_cell.length_b   1.000
_cell.length_c   1.000
_cell.angle_alpha   90.00
_cell.angle_beta   90.00
_cell.angle_gamma   90.00
#
_symmetry.space_group_name_H-M   'P 1'
#
loop_
_entity.id
_entity.type
_entity.pdbx_description
1 polymer ?
#
loop_
_entity_poly.entity_id
_entity_poly.type
_entity_poly.pdbx_seq_one_letter_code
_entity_poly.pdbx_strand_id
1 'polypeptide(L)'
;MNGFQLYKEYVARGERADRGTSDWSYGQVLVSAFYLVGITRLFDMLEQAETLGCRIRLVYSLQADSGVPAPCGIELIPTEQETILTSADHRSELAYWPNFMA
;
A
#
# COMPACT_ATOMS: atom_id res chain seq x y z
N MET A 1 7.16 -19.18 -3.60
CA MET A 1 8.22 -18.52 -4.39
C MET A 1 9.13 -17.78 -3.43
N ASN A 2 10.41 -17.57 -3.78
CA ASN A 2 11.27 -16.72 -2.94
C ASN A 2 10.99 -15.22 -3.19
N GLY A 3 11.48 -14.34 -2.32
CA GLY A 3 11.16 -12.92 -2.32
C GLY A 3 11.63 -12.21 -3.59
N PHE A 4 12.74 -12.65 -4.18
CA PHE A 4 13.20 -12.15 -5.48
C PHE A 4 12.25 -12.51 -6.62
N GLN A 5 11.77 -13.76 -6.64
CA GLN A 5 10.81 -14.22 -7.64
C GLN A 5 9.47 -13.50 -7.49
N LEU A 6 8.99 -13.33 -6.25
CA LEU A 6 7.76 -12.59 -5.95
C LEU A 6 7.87 -11.12 -6.38
N TYR A 7 8.99 -10.46 -6.06
CA TYR A 7 9.24 -9.08 -6.47
C TYR A 7 9.18 -8.93 -7.99
N LYS A 8 9.91 -9.78 -8.72
CA LYS A 8 9.91 -9.75 -10.19
C LYS A 8 8.52 -9.98 -10.76
N GLU A 9 7.77 -10.92 -10.21
CA GLU A 9 6.42 -11.21 -10.68
C GLU A 9 5.48 -10.02 -10.49
N TYR A 10 5.41 -9.46 -9.28
CA TYR A 10 4.51 -8.36 -8.99
C TYR A 10 4.88 -7.08 -9.72
N VAL A 11 6.16 -6.76 -9.84
CA VAL A 11 6.61 -5.60 -10.65
C VAL A 11 6.26 -5.81 -12.12
N ALA A 12 6.53 -6.99 -12.69
CA ALA A 12 6.20 -7.28 -14.08
C ALA A 12 4.67 -7.25 -14.33
N ARG A 13 3.86 -7.69 -13.37
CA ARG A 13 2.40 -7.55 -13.43
C ARG A 13 2.00 -6.08 -13.42
N GLY A 14 2.54 -5.27 -12.51
CA GLY A 14 2.25 -3.85 -12.42
C GLY A 14 2.69 -3.04 -13.65
N GLU A 15 3.81 -3.39 -14.28
CA GLU A 15 4.28 -2.77 -15.53
C GLU A 15 3.37 -3.07 -16.74
N ARG A 16 2.73 -4.24 -16.74
CA ARG A 16 1.79 -4.65 -17.79
C ARG A 16 0.36 -4.19 -17.54
N ALA A 17 0.05 -3.80 -16.32
CA ALA A 17 -1.29 -3.41 -15.92
C ALA A 17 -1.56 -1.94 -16.29
N ASP A 18 -2.81 -1.64 -16.63
CA ASP A 18 -3.23 -0.28 -16.92
C ASP A 18 -3.10 0.61 -15.68
N ARG A 19 -2.80 1.89 -15.91
CA ARG A 19 -2.69 2.88 -14.83
C ARG A 19 -4.00 2.95 -14.04
N GLY A 20 -3.88 3.00 -12.71
CA GLY A 20 -5.03 3.05 -11.79
C GLY A 20 -5.60 1.69 -11.41
N THR A 21 -5.09 0.58 -11.95
CA THR A 21 -5.43 -0.77 -11.47
C THR A 21 -4.71 -1.08 -10.15
N SER A 22 -5.22 -2.07 -9.40
CA SER A 22 -4.58 -2.56 -8.18
C SER A 22 -3.17 -3.10 -8.43
N ASP A 23 -3.00 -3.87 -9.51
CA ASP A 23 -1.69 -4.43 -9.89
C ASP A 23 -0.69 -3.33 -10.28
N TRP A 24 -1.12 -2.31 -11.04
CA TRP A 24 -0.28 -1.16 -11.35
C TRP A 24 0.16 -0.44 -10.07
N SER A 25 -0.79 -0.16 -9.18
CA SER A 25 -0.55 0.55 -7.91
C SER A 25 0.38 -0.23 -7.00
N TYR A 26 0.17 -1.55 -6.89
CA TYR A 26 1.01 -2.43 -6.09
C TYR A 26 2.44 -2.51 -6.64
N GLY A 27 2.60 -2.53 -7.97
CA GLY A 27 3.92 -2.38 -8.61
C GLY A 27 4.66 -1.11 -8.16
N GLN A 28 3.97 0.04 -8.11
CA GLN A 28 4.56 1.29 -7.64
C GLN A 28 4.92 1.26 -6.15
N VAL A 29 4.11 0.60 -5.32
CA VAL A 29 4.39 0.37 -3.90
C VAL A 29 5.68 -0.43 -3.73
N LEU A 30 5.86 -1.51 -4.49
CA LEU A 30 7.06 -2.34 -4.38
C LEU A 30 8.33 -1.64 -4.87
N VAL A 31 8.22 -0.81 -5.91
CA VAL A 31 9.33 0.05 -6.36
C VAL A 31 9.71 1.05 -5.28
N SER A 32 8.73 1.70 -4.65
CA SER A 32 8.98 2.66 -3.56
C SER A 32 9.56 1.98 -2.32
N ALA A 33 9.04 0.80 -1.96
CA ALA A 33 9.55 -0.01 -0.86
C ALA A 33 11.00 -0.44 -1.07
N PHE A 34 11.38 -0.79 -2.30
CA PHE A 34 12.76 -1.11 -2.66
C PHE A 34 13.72 0.05 -2.35
N TYR A 35 13.35 1.28 -2.73
CA TYR A 35 14.18 2.45 -2.44
C TYR A 35 14.23 2.80 -0.95
N LEU A 36 13.19 2.45 -0.19
CA LEU A 36 13.07 2.79 1.21
C LEU A 36 13.84 1.84 2.15
N VAL A 37 13.70 0.52 1.94
CA VAL A 37 14.25 -0.49 2.86
C VAL A 37 15.34 -1.37 2.27
N GLY A 38 15.58 -1.26 0.96
CA GLY A 38 16.53 -2.09 0.24
C GLY A 38 16.03 -3.51 -0.03
N ILE A 39 16.87 -4.26 -0.73
CA ILE A 39 16.52 -5.55 -1.35
C ILE A 39 16.24 -6.64 -0.32
N THR A 40 17.15 -6.85 0.64
CA THR A 40 17.06 -7.97 1.58
C THR A 40 15.77 -7.90 2.40
N ARG A 41 15.51 -6.75 3.02
CA ARG A 41 14.33 -6.57 3.87
C ARG A 41 13.03 -6.65 3.06
N LEU A 42 13.02 -6.12 1.84
CA LEU A 42 11.84 -6.21 0.98
C LEU A 42 11.53 -7.66 0.61
N PHE A 43 12.55 -8.45 0.25
CA PHE A 43 12.36 -9.84 -0.16
C PHE A 43 11.90 -10.72 1.01
N ASP A 44 12.51 -10.56 2.18
CA ASP A 44 12.08 -11.27 3.39
C ASP A 44 10.61 -10.94 3.73
N MET A 45 10.22 -9.67 3.60
CA MET A 45 8.84 -9.24 3.84
C MET A 45 7.86 -9.76 2.77
N LEU A 46 8.28 -9.88 1.51
CA LEU A 46 7.44 -10.47 0.45
C LEU A 46 7.19 -11.96 0.70
N GLU A 47 8.21 -12.72 1.12
CA GLU A 47 8.04 -14.14 1.47
C GLU A 47 7.09 -14.32 2.66
N GLN A 48 7.23 -13.46 3.68
CA GLN A 48 6.31 -13.43 4.81
C GLN A 48 4.89 -13.06 4.37
N ALA A 49 4.75 -12.06 3.49
CA ALA A 49 3.45 -11.61 2.98
C ALA A 49 2.72 -12.76 2.26
N GLU A 50 3.40 -13.46 1.36
CA GLU A 50 2.84 -14.61 0.63
C GLU A 50 2.43 -15.75 1.58
N THR A 51 3.25 -16.03 2.60
CA THR A 51 2.96 -17.08 3.59
C THR A 51 1.73 -16.73 4.44
N LEU A 52 1.52 -15.44 4.72
CA LEU A 52 0.47 -14.95 5.60
C LEU A 52 -0.80 -14.49 4.87
N GLY A 53 -0.81 -14.53 3.53
CA GLY A 53 -1.91 -13.96 2.74
C GLY A 53 -2.02 -12.44 2.86
N CYS A 54 -0.89 -11.78 3.08
CA CYS A 54 -0.77 -10.32 3.23
C CYS A 54 -0.16 -9.66 2.00
N ARG A 55 -0.17 -8.33 1.99
CA ARG A 55 0.53 -7.47 1.04
C ARG A 55 1.35 -6.42 1.76
N ILE A 56 2.35 -5.88 1.07
CA ILE A 56 3.16 -4.78 1.59
C ILE A 56 2.44 -3.45 1.36
N ARG A 57 2.40 -2.59 2.38
CA ARG A 57 1.94 -1.20 2.29
C ARG A 57 3.06 -0.24 2.67
N LEU A 58 3.05 0.96 2.09
CA LEU A 58 3.89 2.08 2.53
C LEU A 58 3.29 2.73 3.79
N VAL A 59 4.14 3.05 4.75
CA VAL A 59 3.80 3.81 5.96
C VAL A 59 4.23 5.26 5.77
N TYR A 60 3.35 6.19 6.10
CA TYR A 60 3.57 7.63 5.93
C TYR A 60 3.57 8.33 7.29
N SER A 61 4.46 9.29 7.48
CA SER A 61 4.49 10.13 8.69
C SER A 61 3.44 11.23 8.60
N LEU A 62 2.68 11.43 9.68
CA LEU A 62 1.69 12.50 9.81
C LEU A 62 2.32 13.90 10.03
N GLN A 63 3.63 13.97 10.31
CA GLN A 63 4.35 15.21 10.60
C GLN A 63 5.12 15.78 9.40
N ALA A 64 4.63 15.57 8.17
CA ALA A 64 5.27 16.18 7.01
C ALA A 64 4.94 17.69 6.96
N ASP A 65 5.85 18.52 7.48
CA ASP A 65 5.78 20.00 7.44
C ASP A 65 5.73 20.59 6.01
N SER A 66 5.80 19.76 4.97
CA SER A 66 5.78 20.17 3.57
C SER A 66 4.86 19.29 2.73
N GLY A 67 3.64 19.76 2.45
CA GLY A 67 2.80 19.55 1.25
C GLY A 67 2.39 18.12 0.80
N VAL A 68 3.25 17.11 0.89
CA VAL A 68 2.99 15.72 0.51
C VAL A 68 3.76 14.80 1.46
N PRO A 69 3.11 13.89 2.19
CA PRO A 69 3.81 12.99 3.09
C PRO A 69 4.67 12.00 2.30
N ALA A 70 5.96 11.96 2.60
CA ALA A 70 6.87 10.95 2.06
C ALA A 70 6.71 9.64 2.85
N PRO A 71 6.83 8.47 2.19
CA PRO A 71 6.82 7.19 2.90
C PRO A 71 8.07 7.08 3.78
N CYS A 72 7.88 6.63 5.01
CA CYS A 72 8.94 6.45 6.01
C CYS A 72 9.13 5.00 6.46
N GLY A 73 8.20 4.10 6.12
CA GLY A 73 8.32 2.67 6.40
C GLY A 73 7.53 1.79 5.45
N ILE A 74 7.58 0.48 5.70
CA ILE A 74 6.68 -0.51 5.11
C ILE A 74 6.09 -1.42 6.19
N GLU A 75 4.88 -1.90 5.97
CA GLU A 75 4.17 -2.82 6.85
C GLU A 75 3.45 -3.91 6.05
N LEU A 76 3.05 -4.99 6.71
CA LEU A 76 2.21 -6.04 6.14
C LEU A 76 0.75 -5.78 6.50
N ILE A 77 -0.12 -5.79 5.49
CA ILE A 77 -1.57 -5.69 5.66
C ILE A 77 -2.26 -6.94 5.10
N PRO A 78 -3.37 -7.41 5.69
CA PRO A 78 -4.18 -8.47 5.09
C PRO A 78 -4.64 -8.08 3.68
N THR A 79 -4.56 -9.00 2.72
CA THR A 79 -4.92 -8.72 1.31
C THR A 79 -6.38 -8.27 1.17
N GLU A 80 -7.28 -8.76 2.04
CA GLU A 80 -8.70 -8.39 2.04
C GLU A 80 -8.94 -6.91 2.41
N GLN A 81 -8.04 -6.29 3.16
CA GLN A 81 -8.16 -4.89 3.61
C GLN A 81 -7.74 -3.86 2.55
N GLU A 82 -7.07 -4.29 1.47
CA GLU A 82 -6.66 -3.42 0.35
C GLU A 82 -7.87 -2.78 -0.36
N THR A 83 -9.03 -3.45 -0.33
CA THR A 83 -10.29 -2.99 -0.95
C THR A 83 -10.97 -1.85 -0.18
N ILE A 84 -10.73 -1.75 1.13
CA ILE A 84 -11.47 -0.82 2.02
C ILE A 84 -10.87 0.59 1.98
N LEU A 85 -9.57 0.73 1.72
CA LEU A 85 -8.89 2.03 1.73
C LEU A 85 -8.89 2.74 0.37
N THR A 86 -9.05 2.01 -0.74
CA THR A 86 -9.19 2.59 -2.09
C THR A 86 -10.60 3.14 -2.36
N SER A 87 -11.57 2.80 -1.52
CA SER A 87 -12.96 3.31 -1.59
C SER A 87 -13.23 4.49 -0.66
N ALA A 88 -12.27 4.91 0.16
CA ALA A 88 -12.43 5.98 1.16
C ALA A 88 -12.12 7.40 0.67
N ASP A 89 -11.80 7.59 -0.62
CA ASP A 89 -11.40 8.90 -1.16
C ASP A 89 -12.51 9.67 -1.91
N HIS A 90 -13.79 9.30 -1.76
CA HIS A 90 -14.90 10.05 -2.38
C HIS A 90 -16.22 10.09 -1.60
N ARG A 91 -16.19 10.21 -0.27
CA ARG A 91 -17.29 10.87 0.46
C ARG A 91 -16.72 11.71 1.58
N SER A 92 -16.48 12.98 1.23
CA SER A 92 -16.40 14.09 2.17
C SER A 92 -17.43 13.90 3.28
N GLU A 93 -16.92 13.92 4.51
CA GLU A 93 -17.59 14.55 5.64
C GLU A 93 -18.36 15.77 5.14
N LEU A 94 -19.69 15.76 5.25
CA LEU A 94 -20.59 16.90 5.43
C LEU A 94 -22.04 16.40 5.25
N ALA A 95 -22.56 15.69 6.23
CA ALA A 95 -23.96 15.79 6.61
C ALA A 95 -24.23 15.09 7.94
N TYR A 96 -24.57 15.91 8.93
CA TYR A 96 -25.46 15.58 10.05
C TYR A 96 -24.87 14.84 11.27
N TRP A 97 -24.33 15.64 12.19
CA TRP A 97 -24.41 15.33 13.62
C TRP A 97 -25.87 15.51 14.13
N PRO A 98 -26.26 14.83 15.23
CA PRO A 98 -27.64 14.73 15.67
C PRO A 98 -28.01 15.96 16.50
N ASN A 99 -29.01 16.75 16.09
CA ASN A 99 -29.59 17.75 16.98
C ASN A 99 -30.68 17.11 17.84
N PHE A 100 -30.27 16.85 19.09
CA PHE A 100 -31.12 16.73 20.27
C PHE A 100 -32.10 17.90 20.38
N MET A 101 -33.34 17.57 20.75
CA MET A 101 -34.34 18.34 21.52
C MET A 101 -34.38 19.88 21.43
N ALA A 102 -35.52 20.40 20.95
CA ALA A 102 -36.45 21.25 21.72
C ALA A 102 -37.80 21.34 20.99
#